data_AF-A0AA39ZCF0-F1
#
_entry.id   AF-A0AA39ZCF0-F1
#
_cell.length_a   1.000
_cell.length_b   1.000
_cell.length_c   1.000
_cell.angle_alpha   90.00
_cell.angle_beta   90.00
_cell.angle_gamma   90.00
#
_symmetry.space_group_name_H-M   'P 1'
#
loop_
_entity.id
_entity.type
_entity.pdbx_description
1 polymer ?
#
loop_
_entity_poly.entity_id
_entity_poly.type
_entity_poly.pdbx_seq_one_letter_code
_entity_poly.pdbx_strand_id
1 'polypeptide(L)'
;MVRLLTLLVSALTFLNVSGQAPGPNAQYALDTIAALQANATNLQIEAQKLNSLSCLQYLTRTGPFTAIIPILNDIRAGLVAANPVMRLLTPLNDSPCTSGDFAAATSITNNLGSVTTSFVRSFTKLSGKGQLNACSTVPLAGQAIRTPLEQLNVVLLDFYLTIFPLTPSQGAPVGVQYDVLVESLSLVIAAY
;
A
#
# COMPACT_ATOMS: atom_id res chain seq x y z
N MET A 1 -26.20 -16.86 54.75
CA MET A 1 -25.29 -16.20 53.80
C MET A 1 -25.19 -17.01 52.50
N VAL A 2 -26.25 -17.06 51.68
CA VAL A 2 -26.19 -17.70 50.33
C VAL A 2 -27.27 -17.07 49.44
N ARG A 3 -27.14 -15.79 49.08
CA ARG A 3 -28.05 -15.13 48.11
C ARG A 3 -27.38 -13.96 47.36
N LEU A 4 -26.11 -14.12 46.98
CA LEU A 4 -25.39 -13.06 46.26
C LEU A 4 -24.40 -13.57 45.21
N LEU A 5 -24.68 -14.72 44.59
CA LEU A 5 -23.80 -15.33 43.58
C LEU A 5 -24.54 -15.82 42.32
N THR A 6 -25.77 -15.37 42.10
CA THR A 6 -26.58 -15.72 40.91
C THR A 6 -26.87 -14.52 40.01
N LEU A 7 -26.20 -13.39 40.24
CA LEU A 7 -26.39 -12.12 39.51
C LEU A 7 -25.11 -11.66 38.77
N LEU A 8 -24.16 -12.57 38.54
CA LEU A 8 -22.90 -12.26 37.86
C LEU A 8 -22.55 -13.20 36.70
N VAL A 9 -23.56 -13.79 36.05
CA VAL A 9 -23.38 -14.50 34.76
C VAL A 9 -24.20 -13.85 33.63
N SER A 10 -25.07 -12.90 33.93
CA SER A 10 -25.93 -12.24 32.94
C SER A 10 -25.36 -10.92 32.38
N ALA A 11 -24.11 -10.58 32.69
CA ALA A 11 -23.45 -9.33 32.27
C ALA A 11 -22.18 -9.55 31.43
N LEU A 12 -21.98 -10.77 30.91
CA LEU A 12 -20.89 -11.12 29.98
C LEU A 12 -21.39 -11.46 28.57
N THR A 13 -22.55 -10.94 28.16
CA THR A 13 -23.01 -11.00 26.76
C THR A 13 -22.64 -9.76 25.95
N PHE A 14 -21.66 -8.97 26.39
CA PHE A 14 -21.08 -7.86 25.62
C PHE A 14 -19.85 -8.25 24.76
N LEU A 15 -19.51 -9.53 24.64
CA LEU A 15 -18.30 -9.97 23.91
C LEU A 15 -18.52 -11.08 22.87
N ASN A 16 -19.77 -11.43 22.56
CA ASN A 16 -20.08 -12.26 21.40
C ASN A 16 -20.94 -11.46 20.40
N VAL A 17 -20.37 -10.37 19.89
CA VAL A 17 -20.64 -10.03 18.49
C VAL A 17 -19.97 -11.16 17.72
N SER A 18 -20.74 -12.16 17.34
CA SER A 18 -20.34 -13.12 16.32
C SER A 18 -19.84 -12.28 15.15
N GLY A 19 -18.52 -12.26 14.95
CA GLY A 19 -17.87 -11.44 13.94
C GLY A 19 -18.44 -11.83 12.59
N GLN A 20 -19.42 -11.07 12.10
CA GLN A 20 -19.93 -11.24 10.75
C GLN A 20 -18.73 -11.11 9.83
N ALA A 21 -18.49 -12.17 9.06
CA ALA A 21 -17.44 -12.13 8.05
C ALA A 21 -17.70 -10.94 7.11
N PRO A 22 -16.65 -10.26 6.63
CA PRO A 22 -16.81 -9.24 5.62
C PRO A 22 -17.56 -9.81 4.42
N GLY A 23 -18.41 -8.99 3.80
CA GLY A 23 -19.05 -9.33 2.55
C GLY A 23 -18.00 -9.57 1.45
N PRO A 24 -18.39 -10.21 0.32
CA PRO A 24 -17.46 -10.54 -0.75
C PRO A 24 -16.75 -9.30 -1.34
N ASN A 25 -17.43 -8.15 -1.40
CA ASN A 25 -16.86 -6.89 -1.88
C ASN A 25 -15.77 -6.36 -0.94
N ALA A 26 -16.05 -6.39 0.37
CA ALA A 26 -15.10 -6.01 1.41
C ALA A 26 -13.88 -6.94 1.40
N GLN A 27 -14.10 -8.26 1.26
CA GLN A 27 -13.02 -9.24 1.19
C GLN A 27 -12.14 -9.02 -0.06
N TYR A 28 -12.73 -8.78 -1.22
CA TYR A 28 -11.97 -8.50 -2.44
C TYR A 28 -11.07 -7.25 -2.31
N ALA A 29 -11.59 -6.18 -1.70
CA ALA A 29 -10.82 -4.97 -1.45
C ALA A 29 -9.66 -5.22 -0.47
N LEU A 30 -9.89 -6.02 0.58
CA LEU A 30 -8.85 -6.44 1.53
C LEU A 30 -7.75 -7.26 0.84
N ASP A 31 -8.12 -8.23 0.01
CA ASP A 31 -7.18 -9.10 -0.69
C ASP A 31 -6.31 -8.28 -1.67
N THR A 32 -6.92 -7.34 -2.39
CA THR A 32 -6.22 -6.42 -3.30
C THR A 32 -5.20 -5.57 -2.56
N ILE A 33 -5.60 -4.97 -1.44
CA ILE A 33 -4.73 -4.17 -0.57
C ILE A 33 -3.59 -5.02 0.00
N ALA A 34 -3.87 -6.26 0.41
CA ALA A 34 -2.86 -7.16 0.94
C ALA A 34 -1.81 -7.54 -0.12
N ALA A 35 -2.24 -7.80 -1.36
CA ALA A 35 -1.34 -8.03 -2.48
C ALA A 35 -0.46 -6.80 -2.78
N LEU A 36 -1.05 -5.60 -2.75
CA LEU A 36 -0.31 -4.35 -2.91
C LEU A 36 0.72 -4.15 -1.79
N GLN A 37 0.36 -4.45 -0.54
CA GLN A 37 1.27 -4.38 0.62
C GLN A 37 2.45 -5.33 0.47
N ALA A 38 2.22 -6.57 0.01
CA ALA A 38 3.29 -7.53 -0.23
C ALA A 38 4.29 -7.00 -1.27
N ASN A 39 3.80 -6.46 -2.37
CA ASN A 39 4.63 -5.89 -3.42
C ASN A 39 5.37 -4.62 -2.97
N ALA A 40 4.72 -3.73 -2.23
CA ALA A 40 5.35 -2.54 -1.65
C ALA A 40 6.47 -2.91 -0.66
N THR A 41 6.27 -3.99 0.11
CA THR A 41 7.28 -4.53 1.03
C THR A 41 8.46 -5.12 0.27
N ASN A 42 8.22 -5.88 -0.80
CA ASN A 42 9.28 -6.42 -1.66
C ASN A 42 10.10 -5.29 -2.31
N LEU A 43 9.43 -4.25 -2.81
CA LEU A 43 10.09 -3.07 -3.36
C LEU A 43 11.00 -2.42 -2.31
N GLN A 44 10.51 -2.26 -1.07
CA GLN A 44 11.28 -1.69 0.01
C GLN A 44 12.52 -2.53 0.33
N ILE A 45 12.38 -3.86 0.40
CA ILE A 45 13.50 -4.77 0.65
C ILE A 45 14.57 -4.63 -0.43
N GLU A 46 14.20 -4.63 -1.71
CA GLU A 46 15.17 -4.49 -2.80
C GLU A 46 15.79 -3.09 -2.85
N ALA A 47 15.00 -2.04 -2.61
CA ALA A 47 15.49 -0.66 -2.56
C ALA A 47 16.50 -0.46 -1.42
N GLN A 48 16.34 -1.15 -0.28
CA GLN A 48 17.30 -1.10 0.83
C GLN A 48 18.66 -1.72 0.46
N LYS A 49 18.68 -2.74 -0.41
CA LYS A 49 19.91 -3.39 -0.87
C LYS A 49 20.71 -2.53 -1.84
N LEU A 50 20.15 -1.41 -2.34
CA LEU A 50 20.89 -0.49 -3.21
C LEU A 50 22.12 0.13 -2.52
N ASN A 51 22.08 0.26 -1.19
CA ASN A 51 23.19 0.80 -0.42
C ASN A 51 24.41 -0.14 -0.35
N SER A 52 24.23 -1.44 -0.65
CA SER A 52 25.30 -2.45 -0.65
C SER A 52 25.78 -2.84 -2.05
N LEU A 53 25.25 -2.21 -3.10
CA LEU A 53 25.69 -2.45 -4.47
C LEU A 53 27.15 -2.05 -4.64
N SER A 54 27.92 -2.86 -5.36
CA SER A 54 29.21 -2.45 -5.89
C SER A 54 29.05 -1.59 -7.15
N CYS A 55 30.06 -0.78 -7.47
CA CYS A 55 30.08 0.05 -8.68
C CYS A 55 29.91 -0.75 -9.97
N LEU A 56 30.51 -1.94 -10.03
CA LEU A 56 30.41 -2.83 -11.17
C LEU A 56 28.98 -3.33 -11.35
N GLN A 57 28.30 -3.71 -10.27
CA GLN A 57 26.91 -4.13 -10.32
C GLN A 57 25.98 -2.98 -10.76
N TYR A 58 26.23 -1.77 -10.25
CA TYR A 58 25.51 -0.59 -10.67
C TYR A 58 25.68 -0.29 -12.17
N LEU A 59 26.91 -0.28 -12.68
CA LEU A 59 27.21 -0.01 -14.09
C LEU A 59 26.66 -1.09 -15.04
N THR A 60 26.72 -2.36 -14.62
CA THR A 60 26.22 -3.50 -15.41
C THR A 60 24.72 -3.74 -15.26
N ARG A 61 24.01 -2.91 -14.47
CA ARG A 61 22.58 -3.07 -14.16
C ARG A 61 22.25 -4.44 -13.55
N THR A 62 23.16 -4.97 -12.74
CA THR A 62 22.99 -6.23 -12.02
C THR A 62 22.74 -5.98 -10.54
N GLY A 63 22.35 -7.02 -9.78
CA GLY A 63 22.01 -6.88 -8.36
C GLY A 63 20.57 -6.35 -8.16
N PRO A 64 20.25 -5.66 -7.05
CA PRO A 64 18.87 -5.30 -6.70
C PRO A 64 18.09 -4.51 -7.77
N PHE A 65 18.79 -3.79 -8.67
CA PHE A 65 18.19 -3.12 -9.83
C PHE A 65 17.40 -4.07 -10.74
N THR A 66 17.83 -5.33 -10.87
CA THR A 66 17.14 -6.30 -11.73
C THR A 66 15.79 -6.73 -11.18
N ALA A 67 15.56 -6.56 -9.88
CA ALA A 67 14.30 -6.91 -9.22
C ALA A 67 13.35 -5.71 -9.12
N ILE A 68 13.86 -4.49 -8.98
CA ILE A 68 13.03 -3.28 -8.78
C ILE A 68 12.09 -3.02 -9.95
N ILE A 69 12.57 -3.08 -11.20
CA ILE A 69 11.73 -2.81 -12.38
C ILE A 69 10.58 -3.82 -12.49
N PRO A 70 10.82 -5.16 -12.41
CA PRO A 70 9.74 -6.14 -12.35
C PRO A 70 8.72 -5.84 -11.24
N ILE A 71 9.18 -5.55 -10.02
CA ILE A 71 8.27 -5.27 -8.89
C ILE A 71 7.39 -4.04 -9.19
N LEU A 72 7.95 -2.96 -9.71
CA LEU A 72 7.17 -1.76 -10.09
C LEU A 72 6.13 -2.07 -11.18
N ASN A 73 6.51 -2.90 -12.16
CA ASN A 73 5.59 -3.34 -13.21
C ASN A 73 4.48 -4.24 -12.68
N ASP A 74 4.77 -5.14 -11.73
CA ASP A 74 3.80 -6.02 -11.10
C ASP A 74 2.81 -5.23 -10.24
N ILE A 75 3.30 -4.24 -9.49
CA ILE A 75 2.43 -3.29 -8.76
C ILE A 75 1.49 -2.61 -9.75
N ARG A 76 2.03 -2.00 -10.81
CA ARG A 76 1.23 -1.30 -11.80
C ARG A 76 0.18 -2.23 -12.44
N ALA A 77 0.58 -3.44 -12.83
CA ALA A 77 -0.31 -4.41 -13.45
C ALA A 77 -1.44 -4.83 -12.48
N GLY A 78 -1.11 -5.05 -11.20
CA GLY A 78 -2.09 -5.34 -10.15
C GLY A 78 -3.11 -4.21 -9.98
N LEU A 79 -2.65 -2.95 -9.94
CA LEU A 79 -3.54 -1.78 -9.86
C LEU A 79 -4.43 -1.64 -11.10
N VAL A 80 -3.88 -1.79 -12.30
CA VAL A 80 -4.65 -1.73 -13.56
C VAL A 80 -5.72 -2.82 -13.62
N ALA A 81 -5.41 -4.02 -13.13
CA ALA A 81 -6.37 -5.13 -13.09
C ALA A 81 -7.46 -4.93 -12.01
N ALA A 82 -7.09 -4.39 -10.85
CA ALA A 82 -8.00 -4.21 -9.73
C ALA A 82 -8.95 -3.02 -9.89
N ASN A 83 -8.48 -1.89 -10.44
CA ASN A 83 -9.24 -0.63 -10.51
C ASN A 83 -10.65 -0.80 -11.12
N PRO A 84 -10.84 -1.47 -12.27
CA PRO A 84 -12.18 -1.63 -12.86
C PRO A 84 -13.15 -2.39 -11.95
N VAL A 85 -12.65 -3.38 -11.21
CA VAL A 85 -13.47 -4.17 -10.27
C VAL A 85 -13.76 -3.36 -9.02
N MET A 86 -12.75 -2.69 -8.46
CA MET A 86 -12.87 -1.88 -7.25
C MET A 86 -13.87 -0.72 -7.43
N ARG A 87 -13.92 -0.09 -8.61
CA ARG A 87 -14.90 0.97 -8.94
C ARG A 87 -16.35 0.52 -8.89
N LEU A 88 -16.61 -0.77 -9.06
CA LEU A 88 -17.96 -1.33 -9.07
C LEU A 88 -18.40 -1.82 -7.68
N LEU A 89 -17.50 -1.79 -6.70
CA LEU A 89 -17.82 -2.21 -5.34
C LEU A 89 -18.72 -1.16 -4.69
N THR A 90 -19.77 -1.64 -4.04
CA THR A 90 -20.59 -0.80 -3.18
C THR A 90 -19.73 -0.23 -2.04
N PRO A 91 -19.84 1.08 -1.74
CA PRO A 91 -19.19 1.67 -0.57
C PRO A 91 -19.43 0.84 0.70
N LEU A 92 -18.36 0.50 1.42
CA LEU A 92 -18.47 -0.35 2.62
C LEU A 92 -19.16 0.36 3.80
N ASN A 93 -19.42 1.66 3.65
CA ASN A 93 -20.14 2.52 4.58
C ASN A 93 -21.59 2.79 4.16
N ASP A 94 -22.05 2.29 3.01
CA ASP A 94 -23.45 2.42 2.61
C ASP A 94 -24.33 1.51 3.49
N SER A 95 -25.44 2.06 3.95
CA SER A 95 -26.40 1.34 4.80
C SER A 95 -27.25 0.37 3.95
N PRO A 96 -27.48 -0.88 4.40
CA PRO A 96 -27.06 -1.45 5.68
C PRO A 96 -25.60 -1.94 5.66
N CYS A 97 -24.75 -1.35 6.51
CA CYS A 97 -23.36 -1.77 6.71
C CYS A 97 -23.32 -2.89 7.76
N THR A 98 -22.74 -4.04 7.43
CA THR A 98 -22.50 -5.10 8.41
C THR A 98 -21.31 -4.73 9.31
N SER A 99 -21.25 -5.27 10.52
CA SER A 99 -20.08 -5.05 11.40
C SER A 99 -18.77 -5.57 10.76
N GLY A 100 -18.87 -6.57 9.88
CA GLY A 100 -17.75 -7.10 9.10
C GLY A 100 -17.23 -6.14 8.05
N ASP A 101 -18.12 -5.50 7.29
CA ASP A 101 -17.75 -4.52 6.26
C ASP A 101 -17.12 -3.26 6.88
N PHE A 102 -17.63 -2.81 8.03
CA PHE A 102 -17.02 -1.70 8.77
C PHE A 102 -15.59 -2.02 9.24
N ALA A 103 -15.38 -3.23 9.78
CA ALA A 103 -14.05 -3.69 10.21
C ALA A 103 -13.08 -3.82 9.02
N ALA A 104 -13.57 -4.30 7.88
CA ALA A 104 -12.79 -4.35 6.64
C ALA A 104 -12.39 -2.96 6.15
N ALA A 105 -13.32 -2.00 6.16
CA ALA A 105 -13.07 -0.63 5.72
C ALA A 105 -12.00 0.08 6.60
N THR A 106 -12.02 -0.17 7.91
CA THR A 106 -10.97 0.29 8.83
C THR A 106 -9.61 -0.34 8.52
N SER A 107 -9.61 -1.65 8.24
CA SER A 107 -8.40 -2.41 7.92
C SER A 107 -7.78 -1.97 6.59
N ILE A 108 -8.60 -1.65 5.58
CA ILE A 108 -8.17 -1.07 4.30
C ILE A 108 -7.42 0.24 4.54
N THR A 109 -7.97 1.14 5.36
CA THR A 109 -7.34 2.44 5.67
C THR A 109 -5.98 2.28 6.35
N ASN A 110 -5.88 1.37 7.33
CA ASN A 110 -4.64 1.09 8.04
C ASN A 110 -3.58 0.47 7.11
N ASN A 111 -3.99 -0.49 6.30
CA ASN A 111 -3.10 -1.16 5.35
C ASN A 111 -2.62 -0.20 4.27
N LEU A 112 -3.46 0.72 3.76
CA LEU A 112 -3.02 1.77 2.84
C LEU A 112 -1.96 2.68 3.47
N GLY A 113 -2.07 3.00 4.77
CA GLY A 113 -1.04 3.75 5.48
C GLY A 113 0.31 3.02 5.51
N SER A 114 0.28 1.70 5.70
CA SER A 114 1.45 0.83 5.63
C SER A 114 2.04 0.79 4.20
N VAL A 115 1.19 0.62 3.17
CA VAL A 115 1.58 0.62 1.75
C VAL A 115 2.30 1.92 1.41
N THR A 116 1.69 3.05 1.78
CA THR A 116 2.22 4.40 1.57
C THR A 116 3.59 4.55 2.22
N THR A 117 3.73 4.10 3.48
CA THR A 117 5.01 4.16 4.20
C THR A 117 6.10 3.34 3.51
N SER A 118 5.78 2.12 3.05
CA SER A 118 6.73 1.28 2.31
C SER A 118 7.15 1.91 0.98
N PHE A 119 6.23 2.53 0.25
CA PHE A 119 6.55 3.26 -0.97
C PHE A 119 7.45 4.46 -0.70
N VAL A 120 7.10 5.34 0.24
CA VAL A 120 7.90 6.51 0.59
C VAL A 120 9.32 6.11 0.98
N ARG A 121 9.48 5.05 1.78
CA ARG A 121 10.80 4.52 2.14
C ARG A 121 11.58 4.02 0.91
N SER A 122 10.90 3.31 0.01
CA SER A 122 11.49 2.82 -1.24
C SER A 122 11.95 3.98 -2.14
N PHE A 123 11.09 4.98 -2.37
CA PHE A 123 11.37 6.15 -3.19
C PHE A 123 12.46 7.03 -2.58
N THR A 124 12.51 7.16 -1.25
CA THR A 124 13.61 7.84 -0.56
C THR A 124 14.95 7.15 -0.82
N LYS A 125 15.00 5.82 -0.86
CA LYS A 125 16.21 5.07 -1.20
C LYS A 125 16.58 5.19 -2.67
N LEU A 126 15.59 5.14 -3.56
CA LEU A 126 15.77 5.28 -5.00
C LEU A 126 16.24 6.69 -5.40
N SER A 127 15.72 7.74 -4.77
CA SER A 127 16.05 9.15 -5.08
C SER A 127 17.48 9.58 -4.69
N GLY A 128 18.28 8.70 -4.07
CA GLY A 128 19.69 8.96 -3.81
C GLY A 128 19.98 10.02 -2.75
N LYS A 129 18.97 10.61 -2.09
CA LYS A 129 19.17 11.57 -0.97
C LYS A 129 19.90 10.96 0.25
N GLY A 130 20.13 9.65 0.26
CA GLY A 130 21.03 8.99 1.20
C GLY A 130 21.97 8.03 0.48
N GLN A 131 23.08 8.55 -0.05
CA GLN A 131 24.25 7.77 -0.47
C GLN A 131 23.90 6.48 -1.22
N LEU A 132 23.28 6.57 -2.41
CA LEU A 132 23.55 5.54 -3.40
C LEU A 132 25.08 5.52 -3.55
N ASN A 133 25.70 4.35 -3.40
CA ASN A 133 27.12 4.02 -3.56
C ASN A 133 27.93 5.12 -4.29
N ALA A 134 29.18 5.41 -3.89
CA ALA A 134 30.13 6.33 -4.55
C ALA A 134 30.13 6.40 -6.11
N CYS A 135 29.59 5.39 -6.81
CA CYS A 135 29.33 5.37 -8.24
C CYS A 135 27.97 5.95 -8.70
N SER A 136 27.19 6.54 -7.80
CA SER A 136 25.91 7.23 -8.04
C SER A 136 26.06 8.53 -8.84
N THR A 137 27.28 9.00 -9.04
CA THR A 137 27.61 10.08 -9.99
C THR A 137 27.43 9.66 -11.44
N VAL A 138 27.24 8.36 -11.73
CA VAL A 138 26.93 7.85 -13.06
C VAL A 138 25.41 7.68 -13.20
N PRO A 139 24.71 8.48 -14.01
CA PRO A 139 23.24 8.51 -14.08
C PRO A 139 22.59 7.29 -14.78
N LEU A 140 23.37 6.35 -15.32
CA LEU A 140 22.93 5.39 -16.34
C LEU A 140 21.99 4.26 -15.86
N ALA A 141 21.99 3.91 -14.57
CA ALA A 141 21.10 2.86 -14.04
C ALA A 141 19.74 3.43 -13.61
N GLY A 142 19.71 4.67 -13.14
CA GLY A 142 18.49 5.34 -12.65
C GLY A 142 17.45 5.62 -13.72
N GLN A 143 17.88 5.98 -14.94
CA GLN A 143 16.95 6.29 -16.04
C GLN A 143 16.01 5.13 -16.41
N ALA A 144 16.44 3.87 -16.25
CA ALA A 144 15.60 2.72 -16.56
C ALA A 144 14.44 2.53 -15.57
N ILE A 145 14.58 3.04 -14.33
CA ILE A 145 13.55 2.98 -13.30
C ILE A 145 12.53 4.13 -13.48
N ARG A 146 12.95 5.25 -14.08
CA ARG A 146 12.10 6.43 -14.27
C ARG A 146 10.80 6.10 -15.01
N THR A 147 10.86 5.42 -16.15
CA THR A 147 9.66 5.08 -16.92
C THR A 147 8.66 4.23 -16.13
N PRO A 148 9.05 3.12 -15.46
CA PRO A 148 8.18 2.41 -14.53
C PRO A 148 7.56 3.29 -13.43
N LEU A 149 8.33 4.22 -12.84
CA LEU A 149 7.83 5.15 -11.81
C LEU A 149 6.78 6.12 -12.38
N GLU A 150 7.04 6.70 -13.56
CA GLU A 150 6.08 7.58 -14.25
C GLU A 150 4.79 6.83 -14.58
N GLN A 151 4.91 5.58 -15.06
CA GLN A 151 3.77 4.72 -15.35
C GLN A 151 2.99 4.32 -14.09
N LEU A 152 3.68 4.11 -12.97
CA LEU A 152 3.06 3.86 -11.67
C LEU A 152 2.29 5.10 -11.18
N ASN A 153 2.84 6.31 -11.37
CA ASN A 153 2.19 7.56 -10.97
C ASN A 153 0.82 7.73 -11.62
N VAL A 154 0.71 7.40 -12.92
CA VAL A 154 -0.54 7.50 -13.68
C VAL A 154 -1.65 6.62 -13.08
N VAL A 155 -1.32 5.42 -12.61
CA VAL A 155 -2.32 4.46 -12.12
C VAL A 155 -2.64 4.61 -10.63
N LEU A 156 -1.73 5.20 -9.84
CA LEU A 156 -1.91 5.40 -8.41
C LEU A 156 -3.06 6.38 -8.11
N LEU A 157 -3.17 7.49 -8.86
CA LEU A 157 -4.28 8.42 -8.70
C LEU A 157 -5.61 7.70 -8.87
N ASP A 158 -5.73 6.93 -9.95
CA ASP A 158 -6.94 6.19 -10.24
C ASP A 158 -7.29 5.23 -9.09
N PHE A 159 -6.32 4.43 -8.64
CA PHE A 159 -6.51 3.51 -7.52
C PHE A 159 -7.01 4.20 -6.24
N TYR A 160 -6.37 5.30 -5.81
CA TYR A 160 -6.80 6.00 -4.59
C TYR A 160 -8.20 6.61 -4.72
N LEU A 161 -8.58 7.10 -5.91
CA LEU A 161 -9.94 7.54 -6.19
C LEU A 161 -10.95 6.39 -6.10
N THR A 162 -10.56 5.16 -6.45
CA THR A 162 -11.44 3.98 -6.28
C THR A 162 -11.61 3.57 -4.82
N ILE A 163 -10.59 3.75 -3.98
CA ILE A 163 -10.65 3.33 -2.57
C ILE A 163 -11.30 4.36 -1.67
N PHE A 164 -11.15 5.65 -1.98
CA PHE A 164 -11.75 6.74 -1.21
C PHE A 164 -13.22 6.49 -0.82
N PRO A 165 -14.13 6.11 -1.74
CA PRO A 165 -15.53 5.84 -1.39
C PRO A 165 -15.74 4.54 -0.60
N LEU A 166 -14.78 3.61 -0.58
CA LEU A 166 -14.91 2.32 0.13
C LEU A 166 -14.64 2.42 1.64
N THR A 167 -14.20 3.57 2.15
CA THR A 167 -13.82 3.73 3.57
C THR A 167 -14.81 4.64 4.32
N PRO A 168 -15.14 4.36 5.60
CA PRO A 168 -16.22 5.06 6.29
C PRO A 168 -15.73 6.42 6.73
N SER A 169 -16.33 7.49 6.19
CA SER A 169 -16.31 8.88 6.69
C SER A 169 -15.08 9.28 7.51
N GLN A 170 -13.90 8.99 6.96
CA GLN A 170 -12.57 9.50 7.29
C GLN A 170 -11.71 9.38 6.01
N GLY A 171 -12.25 9.82 4.87
CA GLY A 171 -11.48 9.87 3.63
C GLY A 171 -10.25 10.79 3.71
N ALA A 172 -10.18 11.66 4.71
CA ALA A 172 -9.02 12.53 4.95
C ALA A 172 -7.70 11.75 5.07
N PRO A 173 -7.57 10.70 5.90
CA PRO A 173 -6.36 9.87 5.91
C PRO A 173 -6.01 9.23 4.56
N VAL A 174 -6.97 8.80 3.75
CA VAL A 174 -6.69 8.23 2.41
C VAL A 174 -6.18 9.31 1.45
N GLY A 175 -6.78 10.50 1.47
CA GLY A 175 -6.31 11.66 0.69
C GLY A 175 -4.90 12.11 1.11
N VAL A 176 -4.64 12.22 2.42
CA VAL A 176 -3.30 12.55 2.94
C VAL A 176 -2.26 11.49 2.55
N GLN A 177 -2.63 10.20 2.59
CA GLN A 177 -1.75 9.13 2.15
C GLN A 177 -1.42 9.23 0.65
N TYR A 178 -2.41 9.57 -0.18
CA TYR A 178 -2.20 9.83 -1.61
C TYR A 178 -1.26 11.00 -1.84
N ASP A 179 -1.49 12.14 -1.17
CA ASP A 179 -0.68 13.35 -1.32
C ASP A 179 0.80 13.08 -0.97
N VAL A 180 1.04 12.42 0.17
CA VAL A 180 2.39 12.03 0.61
C VAL A 180 3.04 11.07 -0.39
N LEU A 181 2.27 10.12 -0.94
CA LEU A 181 2.79 9.16 -1.91
C LEU A 181 3.20 9.83 -3.21
N VAL A 182 2.36 10.71 -3.76
CA VAL A 182 2.61 11.40 -5.04
C VAL A 182 3.72 12.42 -4.90
N GLU A 183 3.80 13.14 -3.78
CA GLU A 183 4.94 14.02 -3.51
C GLU A 183 6.25 13.21 -3.49
N SER A 184 6.28 12.08 -2.77
CA SER A 184 7.46 11.22 -2.70
C SER A 184 7.82 10.63 -4.07
N LEU A 185 6.83 10.19 -4.85
CA LEU A 185 7.02 9.66 -6.19
C LEU A 185 7.54 10.73 -7.16
N SER A 186 6.99 11.94 -7.10
CA SER A 186 7.44 13.07 -7.92
C SER A 186 8.90 13.44 -7.61
N LEU A 187 9.29 13.43 -6.34
CA LEU A 187 10.66 13.69 -5.91
C LEU A 187 11.66 12.64 -6.44
N VAL A 188 11.30 11.36 -6.44
CA VAL A 188 12.19 10.32 -6.99
C VAL A 188 12.24 10.36 -8.52
N ILE A 189 11.13 10.65 -9.21
CA ILE A 189 11.12 10.83 -10.67
C ILE A 189 12.01 12.01 -11.06
N ALA A 190 11.91 13.14 -10.35
CA ALA A 190 12.73 14.32 -10.60
C ALA A 190 14.23 14.11 -10.34
N ALA A 191 14.60 13.08 -9.57
CA ALA A 191 16.00 12.74 -9.30
C ALA A 191 16.68 11.95 -10.44
N TYR A 192 15.93 11.51 -11.47
CA TYR A 192 16.42 10.70 -12.60
C TYR A 192 16.30 11.41 -13.95
#